data_AF-A0A3D4QDL8-F1
#
_entry.id   AF-A0A3D4QDL8-F1
#
_cell.length_a   1.000
_cell.length_b   1.000
_cell.length_c   1.000
_cell.angle_alpha   90.00
_cell.angle_beta   90.00
_cell.angle_gamma   90.00
#
_symmetry.space_group_name_H-M   'P 1'
#
loop_
_entity.id
_entity.type
_entity.pdbx_description
1 polymer ?
#
loop_
_entity_poly.entity_id
_entity_poly.type
_entity_poly.pdbx_seq_one_letter_code
_entity_poly.pdbx_strand_id
1 'polypeptide(L)' 'TGDGGYLDADGFVYIMGRTDDVINVSGHRLSTGVMEEHIATHPAVA' A
#
# COMPACT_ATOMS: atom_id res chain seq x y z
N THR A 1 4.82 -11.90 2.99
CA THR A 1 4.34 -10.71 3.71
C THR A 1 3.86 -9.63 2.74
N GLY A 2 4.59 -9.35 1.65
CA GLY A 2 4.31 -8.20 0.78
C GLY A 2 4.72 -6.88 1.43
N ASP A 3 5.50 -6.98 2.52
CA ASP A 3 6.11 -5.85 3.19
C ASP A 3 7.56 -5.77 2.72
N GLY A 4 7.98 -4.57 2.33
CA GLY A 4 9.36 -4.27 2.01
C GLY A 4 10.14 -4.05 3.31
N GLY A 5 11.38 -4.50 3.34
CA GLY A 5 12.19 -4.37 4.55
C GLY A 5 13.68 -4.33 4.29
N TYR A 6 14.40 -3.93 5.32
CA TYR A 6 15.85 -3.77 5.34
C TYR A 6 16.43 -4.50 6.56
N LEU A 7 17.55 -5.19 6.36
CA LEU A 7 18.35 -5.78 7.43
C LEU A 7 19.61 -4.94 7.58
N ASP A 8 19.83 -4.39 8.77
CA ASP A 8 21.07 -3.66 9.05
C ASP A 8 22.24 -4.59 9.38
N ALA A 9 23.43 -4.01 9.52
CA ALA A 9 24.65 -4.76 9.83
C ALA A 9 24.64 -5.36 11.25
N ASP A 10 23.81 -4.83 12.14
CA ASP A 10 23.66 -5.30 13.52
C ASP A 10 22.60 -6.42 13.63
N GLY A 11 21.93 -6.74 12.52
CA GLY A 11 20.97 -7.85 12.40
C GLY A 11 19.51 -7.47 12.71
N PHE A 12 19.19 -6.17 12.80
CA PHE A 12 17.81 -5.71 13.00
C PHE A 12 17.03 -5.62 11.69
N VAL A 13 15.77 -6.06 11.74
CA VAL A 13 14.84 -6.02 10.60
C VAL A 13 13.93 -4.81 10.71
N TYR A 14 13.92 -3.98 9.67
CA TYR A 14 13.06 -2.81 9.54
C TYR A 14 11.99 -3.06 8.49
N ILE A 15 10.74 -2.76 8.84
CA ILE A 15 9.61 -2.81 7.91
C ILE A 15 9.41 -1.42 7.32
N MET A 16 9.62 -1.28 6.02
CA MET A 16 9.62 0.00 5.31
C MET A 16 8.28 0.36 4.68
N GLY A 17 7.36 -0.61 4.58
CA GLY A 17 6.03 -0.40 4.02
C GLY A 17 5.60 -1.57 3.15
N ARG A 18 4.59 -1.33 2.32
CA ARG A 18 4.03 -2.30 1.38
C ARG A 18 4.79 -2.26 0.06
N THR A 19 5.01 -3.43 -0.53
CA THR A 19 5.55 -3.55 -1.90
C THR A 19 4.45 -3.59 -2.95
N ASP A 20 3.19 -3.67 -2.52
CA ASP A 20 1.99 -3.70 -3.36
C ASP A 20 1.10 -2.48 -3.09
N ASP A 21 0.05 -2.34 -3.89
CA ASP A 21 -0.89 -1.21 -3.90
C ASP A 21 -1.91 -1.26 -2.75
N VAL A 22 -1.47 -1.72 -1.58
CA VAL A 22 -2.28 -1.82 -0.36
C VAL A 22 -1.86 -0.73 0.62
N ILE A 23 -2.84 -0.05 1.19
CA ILE A 23 -2.64 0.91 2.26
C ILE A 23 -3.42 0.50 3.51
N ASN A 24 -3.00 1.01 4.67
CA ASN A 24 -3.77 0.89 5.90
C ASN A 24 -4.36 2.24 6.28
N VAL A 25 -5.67 2.30 6.48
CA VAL A 25 -6.38 3.47 6.99
C VAL A 25 -7.28 3.04 8.14
N SER A 26 -7.04 3.60 9.33
CA SER A 26 -7.82 3.29 10.54
C SER A 26 -7.88 1.79 10.88
N GLY A 27 -6.82 1.04 10.59
CA GLY A 27 -6.75 -0.41 10.83
C GLY A 27 -7.32 -1.26 9.70
N HIS A 28 -7.92 -0.65 8.67
CA HIS A 28 -8.45 -1.36 7.50
C HIS A 28 -7.39 -1.44 6.40
N ARG A 29 -7.23 -2.63 5.82
CA ARG A 29 -6.41 -2.83 4.62
C ARG A 29 -7.24 -2.53 3.39
N LEU A 30 -6.79 -1.58 2.59
CA LEU A 30 -7.51 -1.07 1.42
C LEU A 30 -6.62 -1.17 0.19
N SER A 31 -7.22 -1.52 -0.96
CA SER A 31 -6.56 -1.50 -2.27
C SER A 31 -6.74 -0.14 -2.92
N THR A 32 -5.66 0.49 -3.39
CA THR A 32 -5.75 1.76 -4.12
C THR A 32 -6.34 1.56 -5.51
N GLY A 33 -6.03 0.46 -6.19
CA GLY A 33 -6.55 0.16 -7.53
C GLY A 33 -8.08 0.09 -7.59
N VAL A 34 -8.73 -0.47 -6.55
CA VAL A 34 -10.21 -0.50 -6.48
C VAL A 34 -10.79 0.91 -6.31
N MET A 35 -10.13 1.77 -5.55
CA MET A 35 -10.57 3.16 -5.39
C MET A 35 -10.41 3.93 -6.70
N GLU A 36 -9.28 3.75 -7.39
CA GLU A 36 -9.02 4.35 -8.69
C GLU A 36 -10.04 3.92 -9.73
N GLU A 37 -10.36 2.62 -9.80
CA GLU A 37 -11.39 2.08 -10.70
C GLU A 37 -12.74 2.74 -10.46
N HIS A 38 -13.17 2.85 -9.20
CA HIS A 38 -14.45 3.50 -8.88
C HIS A 38 -14.45 4.99 -9.24
N ILE A 39 -13.39 5.72 -8.94
CA ILE A 39 -13.29 7.15 -9.25
C ILE A 39 -13.26 7.37 -10.76
N ALA A 40 -12.59 6.50 -11.53
CA ALA A 40 -12.52 6.55 -12.99
C ALA A 40 -13.89 6.38 -13.68
N THR A 41 -14.90 5.84 -12.98
CA THR A 41 -16.28 5.79 -13.52
C THR A 41 -17.00 7.15 -13.48
N HIS A 42 -16.47 8.13 -12.77
CA HIS A 42 -17.12 9.43 -12.62
C HIS A 42 -16.92 10.31 -13.87
N PRO A 43 -17.97 10.83 -14.54
CA PRO A 43 -17.86 11.55 -15.82
C PRO A 43 -16.99 12.81 -15.84
N ALA A 44 -16.57 13.30 -14.68
CA ALA A 44 -15.72 14.49 -14.52
C ALA A 44 -14.24 14.13 -14.28
N VAL A 45 -13.92 12.85 -14.14
CA VAL A 45 -12.55 12.32 -14.04
C VAL A 45 -12.23 11.68 -15.38
N ALA A 46 -11.10 12.06 -15.98
CA ALA A 46 -10.68 11.66 -17.32
C ALA A 46 -10.16 10.22 -17.39
#